data_AF-A0A368F2A0-F1
#
_entry.id   AF-A0A368F2A0-F1
#
_cell.length_a   1.000
_cell.length_b   1.000
_cell.length_c   1.000
_cell.angle_alpha   90.00
_cell.angle_beta   90.00
_cell.angle_gamma   90.00
#
_symmetry.space_group_name_H-M   'P 1'
#
loop_
_entity.id
_entity.type
_entity.pdbx_description
1 polymer ?
#
loop_
_entity_poly.entity_id
_entity_poly.type
_entity_poly.pdbx_seq_one_letter_code
_entity_poly.pdbx_strand_id
1 'polypeptide(L)' 'MSDVCLKTVTIKGELLQYLTMNNGQYQRTVRELLMFMRYRIELYALEREQWTLKAKVRAFFIWGTPSSRAPSV' A
#
# COMPACT_ATOMS: atom_id res chain seq x y z
N MET A 1 2.76 -5.72 -22.65
CA MET A 1 3.53 -5.44 -21.42
C MET A 1 3.43 -3.94 -21.15
N SER A 2 3.27 -3.51 -19.90
CA SER A 2 3.35 -2.08 -19.56
C SER A 2 4.71 -1.84 -18.89
N ASP A 3 5.54 -1.01 -19.50
CA ASP A 3 6.86 -0.66 -19.00
C ASP A 3 6.74 0.10 -17.67
N VAL A 4 7.11 -0.57 -16.58
CA VAL A 4 7.24 0.03 -15.25
C VAL A 4 8.66 0.56 -15.14
N CYS A 5 8.85 1.84 -15.43
CA CYS A 5 10.14 2.51 -15.25
C CYS A 5 10.19 3.26 -13.92
N LEU A 6 11.35 3.19 -13.24
CA LEU A 6 11.65 4.02 -12.08
C LEU A 6 11.83 5.46 -12.55
N LYS A 7 11.00 6.35 -12.01
CA LYS A 7 11.03 7.78 -12.30
C LYS A 7 11.58 8.52 -11.10
N THR A 8 12.11 9.70 -11.34
CA THR A 8 12.63 10.59 -10.30
C THR A 8 11.89 11.92 -10.36
N VAL A 9 11.57 12.48 -9.20
CA VAL A 9 11.02 13.83 -9.06
C VAL A 9 11.76 14.54 -7.94
N THR A 10 12.14 15.79 -8.17
CA THR A 10 12.76 16.60 -7.13
C THR A 10 11.68 17.40 -6.40
N ILE A 11 11.49 17.16 -5.11
CA ILE A 11 10.54 17.88 -4.27
C ILE A 11 11.31 18.57 -3.15
N LYS A 12 11.20 19.90 -3.05
CA LYS A 12 11.89 20.72 -2.03
C LYS A 12 13.42 20.50 -1.97
N GLY A 13 14.04 20.20 -3.12
CA GLY A 13 15.47 19.91 -3.22
C GLY A 13 15.86 18.46 -2.96
N GLU A 14 14.92 17.59 -2.55
CA GLU A 14 15.17 16.16 -2.38
C GLU A 14 14.76 15.37 -3.63
N LEU A 15 15.62 14.46 -4.07
CA LEU A 15 15.34 13.56 -5.18
C LEU A 15 14.54 12.36 -4.70
N LEU A 16 13.27 12.30 -5.06
CA LEU A 16 12.37 11.19 -4.76
C LEU A 16 12.24 10.25 -5.95
N GLN A 17 12.31 8.95 -5.68
CA GLN A 17 12.08 7.92 -6.67
C GLN A 17 10.64 7.40 -6.57
N TYR A 18 9.96 7.24 -7.70
CA TYR A 18 8.58 6.78 -7.74
C TYR A 18 8.29 5.91 -8.96
N LEU A 19 7.23 5.13 -8.86
CA LEU A 19 6.72 4.26 -9.92
C LEU A 19 5.30 4.67 -10.27
N THR A 20 5.03 4.84 -11.56
CA THR A 20 3.66 4.98 -12.06
C THR A 20 3.08 3.60 -12.31
N MET A 21 2.00 3.26 -11.61
CA MET A 21 1.33 1.97 -11.71
C MET A 21 -0.08 2.14 -12.26
N ASN A 22 -0.48 1.27 -13.18
CA ASN A 22 -1.90 1.11 -13.51
C ASN A 22 -2.62 0.30 -12.42
N ASN A 23 -3.95 0.20 -12.53
CA ASN A 23 -4.77 -0.48 -11.52
C ASN A 23 -4.36 -1.96 -11.30
N GLY A 24 -4.07 -2.71 -12.37
CA GLY A 24 -3.66 -4.12 -12.23
C GLY A 24 -2.30 -4.28 -11.53
N GLN A 25 -1.33 -3.44 -11.87
CA GLN A 25 -0.02 -3.40 -11.23
C GLN A 25 -0.11 -2.98 -9.76
N TYR A 26 -0.92 -1.97 -9.46
CA TYR A 26 -1.18 -1.53 -8.10
C TYR A 26 -1.75 -2.65 -7.24
N GLN A 27 -2.80 -3.34 -7.72
CA GLN A 27 -3.43 -4.45 -6.99
C GLN A 27 -2.46 -5.60 -6.72
N ARG A 28 -1.63 -5.98 -7.71
CA ARG A 28 -0.61 -7.02 -7.54
C ARG A 28 0.44 -6.59 -6.52
N THR A 29 0.98 -5.38 -6.65
CA THR A 29 2.01 -4.85 -5.74
C THR A 29 1.51 -4.78 -4.30
N VAL A 30 0.32 -4.22 -4.07
CA VAL A 30 -0.27 -4.14 -2.73
C VAL A 30 -0.50 -5.54 -2.14
N ARG A 31 -0.99 -6.49 -2.96
CA ARG A 31 -1.15 -7.89 -2.52
C ARG A 31 0.18 -8.49 -2.09
N GLU A 32 1.23 -8.32 -2.88
CA GLU A 32 2.55 -8.90 -2.59
C GLU A 32 3.18 -8.27 -1.34
N LEU A 33 3.11 -6.95 -1.22
CA LEU A 33 3.61 -6.21 -0.07
C LEU A 33 2.90 -6.62 1.23
N LEU A 34 1.58 -6.86 1.19
CA LEU A 34 0.83 -7.29 2.36
C LEU A 34 0.99 -8.78 2.67
N MET A 35 0.93 -9.66 1.67
CA MET A 35 0.87 -11.11 1.88
C MET A 35 2.26 -11.75 2.02
N PHE A 36 3.22 -11.36 1.18
CA PHE A 36 4.55 -11.99 1.17
C PHE A 36 5.55 -11.20 2.03
N MET A 37 5.60 -9.88 1.88
CA MET A 37 6.58 -9.03 2.59
C MET A 37 6.10 -8.59 3.98
N ARG A 38 4.81 -8.75 4.28
CA ARG A 38 4.14 -8.37 5.55
C ARG A 38 4.33 -6.90 5.94
N TYR A 39 4.43 -6.01 4.94
CA TYR A 39 4.62 -4.59 5.17
C TYR A 39 3.35 -3.90 5.69
N ARG A 40 3.57 -2.70 6.24
CA ARG A 40 2.51 -1.75 6.56
C ARG A 40 2.41 -0.77 5.39
N ILE A 41 1.20 -0.57 4.89
CA ILE A 41 0.93 0.31 3.75
C ILE A 41 0.08 1.47 4.22
N GLU A 42 0.45 2.67 3.79
CA GLU A 42 -0.33 3.90 3.94
C GLU A 42 -0.66 4.44 2.56
N LEU A 43 -1.94 4.66 2.30
CA LEU A 43 -2.43 5.19 1.03
C LEU A 43 -2.85 6.64 1.22
N TYR A 44 -2.28 7.52 0.42
CA TYR A 44 -2.59 8.95 0.41
C TYR A 44 -3.28 9.32 -0.91
N ALA A 45 -4.22 10.26 -0.83
CA ALA A 45 -4.82 10.90 -2.00
C ALA A 45 -4.53 12.40 -1.95
N LEU A 46 -4.29 13.00 -3.12
CA LEU A 46 -4.13 14.43 -3.25
C LEU A 46 -5.51 15.06 -3.47
N GLU A 47 -6.03 15.77 -2.47
CA GLU A 47 -7.32 16.45 -2.52
C GLU A 47 -7.13 17.92 -2.18
N ARG A 48 -7.60 18.82 -3.05
CA ARG A 48 -7.45 20.28 -2.86
C ARG A 48 -6.01 20.69 -2.54
N GLU A 49 -5.05 20.14 -3.30
CA GLU A 49 -3.61 20.37 -3.14
C GLU A 49 -2.99 19.86 -1.83
N GLN A 50 -3.75 19.11 -1.02
CA GLN A 50 -3.29 18.55 0.24
C GLN A 50 -3.32 17.02 0.22
N TRP A 51 -2.21 16.39 0.65
CA TRP A 51 -2.14 14.94 0.79
C TRP A 51 -2.93 14.49 2.01
N THR A 52 -3.97 13.69 1.78
CA THR A 52 -4.85 13.16 2.82
C THR A 52 -4.71 11.64 2.91
N LEU A 53 -4.51 11.12 4.12
CA LEU A 53 -4.45 9.68 4.36
C LEU A 53 -5.83 9.05 4.15
N LYS A 54 -5.93 8.08 3.24
CA LYS A 54 -7.17 7.36 2.93
C LYS A 54 -7.24 6.00 3.60
N ALA A 55 -6.12 5.29 3.71
CA ALA A 55 -6.10 3.95 4.29
C ALA A 55 -4.75 3.64 4.93
N LYS A 56 -4.78 2.82 5.99
CA LYS A 56 -3.60 2.30 6.66
C LYS A 56 -3.79 0.83 6.98
N VAL A 57 -3.04 -0.03 6.31
CA VAL A 57 -3.21 -1.49 6.38
C VAL A 57 -1.97 -2.12 6.96
N ARG A 58 -2.14 -3.06 7.89
CA ARG A 58 -1.06 -3.87 8.45
C ARG A 58 -1.33 -5.33 8.09
N ALA A 59 -0.32 -6.02 7.57
CA ALA A 59 -0.44 -7.41 7.12
C ALA A 59 -1.05 -8.37 8.16
N PHE A 60 -0.85 -8.12 9.46
CA PHE A 60 -1.45 -8.92 10.54
C PHE A 60 -2.99 -8.91 10.56
N PHE A 61 -3.64 -7.84 10.10
CA PHE A 61 -5.10 -7.71 10.15
C PHE A 61 -5.83 -8.61 9.14
N ILE A 62 -5.13 -9.12 8.11
CA ILE A 62 -5.71 -9.97 7.06
C ILE A 62 -5.74 -11.45 7.49
N TRP A 63 -4.85 -11.86 8.40
CA TRP A 63 -4.62 -13.27 8.75
C TRP A 63 -5.03 -13.65 10.18
N GLY A 64 -5.60 -12.73 10.97
CA GLY A 64 -6.20 -13.10 12.24
C GLY A 64 -6.44 -11.93 13.19
N THR A 65 -7.71 -11.65 13.47
CA THR A 65 -8.11 -11.68 14.87
C THR A 65 -8.58 -13.11 15.13
N PRO A 66 -8.04 -13.84 16.14
CA PRO A 66 -8.74 -15.01 16.61
C PRO A 66 -10.04 -14.50 17.22
N SER A 67 -11.14 -14.67 16.47
CA SER A 67 -12.48 -14.52 17.01
C SER A 67 -12.57 -15.45 18.22
N SER A 68 -12.69 -14.86 19.41
CA SER A 68 -12.87 -15.52 20.69
C SER A 68 -14.26 -16.15 20.80
N ARG A 69 -14.62 -17.03 19.87
CA ARG A 69 -15.74 -17.97 20.01
C ARG A 69 -15.17 -19.38 19.99
N ALA A 70 -14.66 -19.79 21.14
CA ALA A 70 -14.65 -21.20 21.49
C ALA A 70 -16.13 -21.65 21.61
N PRO A 71 -16.56 -22.73 20.95
CA PRO A 71 -17.81 -23.38 21.34
C PRO A 71 -17.58 -23.99 22.73
N SER A 72 -18.41 -23.57 23.69
CA SER A 72 -18.54 -24.21 24.99
C SER A 72 -19.00 -25.65 24.79
N VAL A 73 -18.30 -26.57 25.47
CA VAL A 73 -18.59 -28.00 25.64
C VAL A 73 -20.06 -28.26 25.95
#